data_AF-A0A3D8VC52-F1
#
_entry.id   AF-A0A3D8VC52-F1
#
_cell.length_a   1.000
_cell.length_b   1.000
_cell.length_c   1.000
_cell.angle_alpha   90.00
_cell.angle_beta   90.00
_cell.angle_gamma   90.00
#
_symmetry.space_group_name_H-M   'P 1'
#
loop_
_entity.id
_entity.type
_entity.pdbx_description
1 polymer ?
#
loop_
_entity_poly.entity_id
_entity_poly.type
_entity_poly.pdbx_seq_one_letter_code
_entity_poly.pdbx_strand_id
1 'polypeptide(L)'
;MFATMWSVMRKELLDISRDRRTLALALLLGPLLYPVLMIGMGSLAESRARTQLDRTLEVPTVGMERAPNLVAFLATQGIRAVKAPDDVDAAIVRQEFDVALRISPSYANDWRNGKPALVEIVADTTRRDSEIPSARMRAALEGYGGQVGALRLLARGIDPSVVRAVSVGSRDLATEEAKRGLMLAAIMPYLLILMSFIGGAYLIMDATAGERERQSLEPLLATPASRGAIVSGKIAAACAMGLLSLLLTLVGFKLSAQMSTGVGRMLDVSFASIGRMLLILLPMVFIGTTLLTCLAAASKSLKEAQSHMTWLMLLPMIPTIALIVNPVKTQAWQFMVPFLAQNQMLLKVIRGEGIDMQTWGIYLGTGFAVAALLWFVAVRRYHQERLAISG
;
A
#
# COMPACT_ATOMS: atom_id res chain seq x y z
N MET A 1 -30.23 25.62 18.58
CA MET A 1 -29.61 24.44 17.95
C MET A 1 -28.09 24.53 17.93
N PHE A 2 -27.49 25.53 17.25
CA PHE A 2 -26.02 25.69 17.16
C PHE A 2 -25.31 25.86 18.51
N ALA A 3 -25.84 26.70 19.42
CA ALA A 3 -25.24 26.90 20.74
C ALA A 3 -25.19 25.59 21.57
N THR A 4 -26.25 24.79 21.50
CA THR A 4 -26.33 23.48 22.16
C THR A 4 -25.36 22.48 21.53
N MET A 5 -25.29 22.42 20.19
CA MET A 5 -24.34 21.59 19.47
C MET A 5 -22.90 21.92 19.86
N TRP A 6 -22.55 23.20 19.92
CA TRP A 6 -21.23 23.67 20.32
C TRP A 6 -20.91 23.34 21.78
N SER A 7 -21.89 23.50 22.68
CA SER A 7 -21.74 23.16 24.10
C SER A 7 -21.47 21.67 24.29
N VAL A 8 -22.23 20.81 23.61
CA VAL A 8 -22.01 19.35 23.61
C VAL A 8 -20.64 19.03 23.02
N MET A 9 -20.30 19.60 21.87
CA MET A 9 -18.99 19.37 21.24
C MET A 9 -17.83 19.71 22.19
N ARG A 10 -17.90 20.87 22.85
CA ARG A 10 -16.88 21.32 23.81
C ARG A 10 -16.81 20.40 25.03
N LYS A 11 -17.95 19.92 25.53
CA LYS A 11 -18.01 18.96 26.64
C LYS A 11 -17.28 17.67 26.25
N GLU A 12 -17.64 17.05 25.12
CA GLU A 12 -17.04 15.79 24.67
C GLU A 12 -15.53 15.92 24.44
N LEU A 13 -15.08 17.01 23.82
CA LEU A 13 -13.65 17.29 23.63
C LEU A 13 -12.90 17.52 24.95
N LEU A 14 -13.54 18.16 25.94
CA LEU A 14 -12.93 18.34 27.26
C LEU A 14 -12.85 17.02 28.03
N ASP A 15 -13.89 16.20 27.98
CA ASP A 15 -13.94 14.92 28.69
C ASP A 15 -12.86 13.97 28.15
N ILE A 16 -12.70 13.84 26.83
CA ILE A 16 -11.63 13.02 26.26
C ILE A 16 -10.23 13.61 26.52
N SER A 17 -10.11 14.94 26.60
CA SER A 17 -8.82 15.57 26.92
C SER A 17 -8.33 15.28 28.33
N ARG A 18 -9.25 14.97 29.25
CA ARG A 18 -8.94 14.59 30.64
C ARG A 18 -8.43 13.16 30.74
N ASP A 19 -8.90 12.26 29.87
CA ASP A 19 -8.34 10.91 29.75
C ASP A 19 -7.12 10.91 28.83
N ARG A 20 -5.98 11.31 29.41
CA ARG A 20 -4.70 11.41 28.70
C ARG A 20 -4.25 10.10 28.07
N ARG A 21 -4.56 8.95 28.68
CA ARG A 21 -4.14 7.64 28.18
C ARG A 21 -4.92 7.30 26.91
N THR A 22 -6.22 7.48 26.96
CA THR A 22 -7.11 7.30 25.82
C THR A 22 -6.78 8.27 24.69
N LEU A 23 -6.60 9.56 25.01
CA LEU A 23 -6.24 10.57 24.02
C LEU A 23 -4.89 10.26 23.37
N ALA A 24 -3.90 9.81 24.16
CA ALA A 24 -2.62 9.38 23.63
C ALA A 24 -2.76 8.17 22.69
N LEU A 25 -3.52 7.13 23.08
CA LEU A 25 -3.76 5.97 22.23
C LEU A 25 -4.51 6.33 20.94
N ALA A 26 -5.53 7.19 21.02
CA ALA A 26 -6.33 7.60 19.87
C ALA A 26 -5.55 8.49 18.88
N LEU A 27 -4.66 9.36 19.38
CA LEU A 27 -3.91 10.30 18.56
C LEU A 27 -2.54 9.79 18.11
N LEU A 28 -1.87 8.94 18.90
CA LEU A 28 -0.50 8.49 18.61
C LEU A 28 -0.43 7.16 17.85
N LEU A 29 -1.47 6.32 17.90
CA LEU A 29 -1.44 5.02 17.24
C LEU A 29 -1.22 5.15 15.72
N GLY A 30 -1.94 6.06 15.06
CA GLY A 30 -1.77 6.32 13.62
C GLY A 30 -0.38 6.84 13.25
N PRO A 31 0.07 7.97 13.82
CA PRO A 31 1.38 8.56 13.55
C PRO A 31 2.56 7.64 13.89
N LEU A 32 2.44 6.76 14.89
CA LEU A 32 3.53 5.86 15.31
C LEU A 32 3.59 4.58 14.47
N LEU A 33 2.44 4.07 14.02
CA LEU A 33 2.39 2.85 13.21
C LEU A 33 3.20 3.00 11.91
N TYR A 34 3.15 4.17 11.28
CA TYR A 34 3.86 4.43 10.03
C TYR A 34 5.40 4.33 10.14
N PRO A 35 6.09 5.06 11.03
CA PRO A 35 7.53 4.91 11.21
C PRO A 35 7.95 3.48 11.56
N VAL A 36 7.17 2.78 12.39
CA VAL A 36 7.44 1.37 12.72
C VAL A 36 7.40 0.49 11.46
N LEU A 37 6.36 0.63 10.63
CA LEU A 37 6.26 -0.09 9.37
C LEU A 37 7.39 0.28 8.41
N MET A 38 7.79 1.56 8.36
CA MET A 38 8.85 2.01 7.48
C MET A 38 10.23 1.50 7.87
N ILE A 39 10.56 1.53 9.16
CA ILE A 39 11.80 0.94 9.67
C ILE A 39 11.81 -0.57 9.41
N GLY A 40 10.69 -1.25 9.68
CA GLY A 40 10.53 -2.69 9.44
C GLY A 40 10.66 -3.08 7.96
N MET A 41 9.94 -2.40 7.06
CA MET A 41 10.00 -2.69 5.63
C MET A 41 11.32 -2.23 5.00
N GLY A 42 11.86 -1.08 5.42
CA GLY A 42 13.12 -0.55 4.91
C GLY A 42 14.29 -1.47 5.26
N SER A 43 14.39 -1.91 6.51
CA SER A 43 15.41 -2.88 6.94
C SER A 43 15.28 -4.21 6.19
N LEU A 44 14.05 -4.71 5.97
CA LEU A 44 13.82 -5.94 5.22
C LEU A 44 14.18 -5.79 3.74
N ALA A 45 13.82 -4.67 3.12
CA ALA A 45 14.13 -4.37 1.72
C ALA A 45 15.63 -4.16 1.51
N GLU A 46 16.31 -3.45 2.41
CA GLU A 46 17.76 -3.25 2.38
C GLU A 46 18.51 -4.58 2.59
N SER A 47 18.06 -5.38 3.55
CA SER A 47 18.61 -6.72 3.77
C SER A 47 18.48 -7.60 2.52
N ARG A 48 17.33 -7.55 1.83
CA ARG A 48 17.12 -8.27 0.55
C ARG A 48 18.00 -7.72 -0.58
N ALA A 49 18.05 -6.40 -0.75
CA ALA A 49 18.83 -5.76 -1.80
C ALA A 49 20.32 -6.08 -1.67
N ARG A 50 20.88 -5.96 -0.46
CA ARG A 50 22.28 -6.33 -0.17
C ARG A 50 22.53 -7.82 -0.38
N THR A 51 21.57 -8.69 -0.06
CA THR A 51 21.76 -10.15 -0.21
C THR A 51 21.73 -10.59 -1.67
N GLN A 52 20.93 -9.94 -2.52
CA GLN A 52 20.71 -10.37 -3.91
C GLN A 52 21.58 -9.64 -4.95
N LEU A 53 21.97 -8.38 -4.71
CA LEU A 53 22.75 -7.60 -5.67
C LEU A 53 24.27 -7.63 -5.37
N ASP A 54 24.67 -7.65 -4.09
CA ASP A 54 26.10 -7.57 -3.72
C ASP A 54 26.78 -8.94 -3.59
N ARG A 55 26.02 -10.05 -3.62
CA ARG A 55 26.59 -11.40 -3.54
C ARG A 55 26.82 -12.01 -4.92
N THR A 56 27.95 -12.68 -5.06
CA THR A 56 28.24 -13.58 -6.16
C THR A 56 27.13 -14.63 -6.24
N LEU A 57 26.46 -14.73 -7.38
CA LEU A 57 25.40 -15.70 -7.57
C LEU A 57 26.03 -17.08 -7.80
N GLU A 58 25.96 -17.95 -6.81
CA GLU A 58 26.42 -19.33 -6.94
C GLU A 58 25.36 -20.17 -7.66
N VAL A 59 25.74 -20.76 -8.79
CA VAL A 59 24.81 -21.50 -9.66
C VAL A 59 25.32 -22.92 -9.85
N PRO A 60 24.62 -23.94 -9.33
CA PRO A 60 24.95 -25.34 -9.61
C PRO A 60 24.87 -25.57 -11.12
N THR A 61 26.01 -26.00 -11.70
CA THR A 61 26.16 -26.12 -13.15
C THR A 61 26.48 -27.55 -13.55
N VAL A 62 25.58 -28.19 -14.29
CA VAL A 62 25.79 -29.53 -14.86
C VAL A 62 26.63 -29.41 -16.12
N GLY A 63 27.73 -30.15 -16.20
CA GLY A 63 28.58 -30.18 -17.38
C GLY A 63 29.50 -28.96 -17.51
N MET A 64 29.92 -28.35 -16.40
CA MET A 64 30.82 -27.18 -16.36
C MET A 64 32.11 -27.36 -17.19
N GLU A 65 32.64 -28.58 -17.26
CA GLU A 65 33.84 -28.94 -18.03
C GLU A 65 33.65 -28.81 -19.55
N ARG A 66 32.41 -28.89 -20.03
CA ARG A 66 32.08 -28.84 -21.47
C ARG A 66 32.15 -27.43 -22.04
N ALA A 67 32.08 -26.40 -21.18
CA ALA A 67 31.99 -25.00 -21.59
C ALA A 67 32.87 -24.07 -20.72
N PRO A 68 34.20 -24.26 -20.69
CA PRO A 68 35.09 -23.46 -19.82
C PRO A 68 35.01 -21.96 -20.12
N ASN A 69 34.88 -21.58 -21.40
CA ASN A 69 34.78 -20.17 -21.81
C ASN A 69 33.48 -19.51 -21.35
N LEU A 70 32.37 -20.26 -21.34
CA LEU A 70 31.08 -19.77 -20.85
C LEU A 70 31.14 -19.57 -19.33
N VAL A 71 31.70 -20.54 -18.61
CA VAL A 71 31.87 -20.46 -17.15
C VAL A 71 32.75 -19.27 -16.77
N ALA A 72 33.85 -19.04 -17.50
CA ALA A 72 34.72 -17.88 -17.29
C ALA A 72 33.98 -16.56 -17.53
N PHE A 73 33.17 -16.47 -18.60
CA PHE A 73 32.37 -15.28 -18.88
C PHE A 73 31.35 -15.01 -17.78
N LEU A 74 30.61 -16.02 -17.33
CA LEU A 74 29.64 -15.90 -16.24
C LEU A 74 30.32 -15.38 -14.95
N ALA A 75 31.54 -15.85 -14.66
CA ALA A 75 32.31 -15.37 -13.51
C ALA A 75 32.63 -13.87 -13.57
N THR A 76 32.88 -13.30 -14.76
CA THR A 76 33.08 -11.85 -14.93
C THR A 76 31.83 -11.02 -14.59
N GLN A 77 30.66 -11.63 -14.69
CA GLN A 77 29.36 -11.01 -14.36
C GLN A 77 28.95 -11.30 -12.90
N GLY A 78 29.86 -11.83 -12.08
CA GLY A 78 29.58 -12.19 -10.68
C GLY A 78 28.67 -13.41 -10.54
N ILE A 79 28.62 -14.29 -11.55
CA ILE A 79 27.89 -15.57 -11.53
C ILE A 79 28.93 -16.70 -11.44
N ARG A 80 29.03 -17.35 -10.28
CA ARG A 80 30.00 -18.41 -10.04
C ARG A 80 29.35 -19.77 -10.26
N ALA A 81 29.85 -20.53 -11.22
CA ALA A 81 29.46 -21.93 -11.39
C ALA A 81 29.99 -22.77 -10.22
N VAL A 82 29.11 -23.49 -9.54
CA VAL A 82 29.46 -24.48 -8.50
C VAL A 82 29.11 -25.89 -8.98
N LYS A 83 29.73 -26.90 -8.37
CA LYS A 83 29.48 -28.30 -8.73
C LYS A 83 28.00 -28.62 -8.50
N ALA A 84 27.33 -29.11 -9.55
CA ALA A 84 25.95 -29.53 -9.46
C ALA A 84 25.79 -30.78 -8.57
N PRO A 85 24.72 -30.86 -7.76
CA PRO A 85 24.28 -32.11 -7.15
C PRO A 85 23.94 -33.17 -8.20
N ASP A 86 23.91 -34.45 -7.81
CA ASP A 86 23.58 -35.57 -8.69
C ASP A 86 22.18 -35.42 -9.32
N ASP A 87 21.23 -34.86 -8.56
CA ASP A 87 19.90 -34.48 -9.04
C ASP A 87 19.64 -32.99 -8.78
N VAL A 88 19.84 -32.21 -9.85
CA VAL A 88 19.63 -30.75 -9.84
C VAL A 88 18.16 -30.38 -9.77
N ASP A 89 17.29 -31.17 -10.38
CA ASP A 89 15.86 -30.85 -10.42
C ASP A 89 15.28 -31.01 -9.02
N ALA A 90 15.65 -32.09 -8.33
CA ALA A 90 15.27 -32.28 -6.94
C ALA A 90 15.93 -31.25 -6.01
N ALA A 91 17.15 -30.77 -6.27
CA ALA A 91 17.79 -29.73 -5.46
C ALA A 91 17.07 -28.36 -5.59
N ILE A 92 16.60 -28.00 -6.79
CA ILE A 92 15.75 -26.82 -7.00
C ILE A 92 14.42 -27.00 -6.27
N VAL A 93 13.78 -28.17 -6.34
CA VAL A 93 12.52 -28.46 -5.64
C VAL A 93 12.69 -28.41 -4.12
N ARG A 94 13.81 -28.93 -3.58
CA ARG A 94 14.17 -28.88 -2.15
C ARG A 94 14.63 -27.50 -1.67
N GLN A 95 14.66 -26.50 -2.55
CA GLN A 95 15.03 -25.12 -2.24
C GLN A 95 16.48 -24.95 -1.76
N GLU A 96 17.37 -25.86 -2.15
CA GLU A 96 18.80 -25.73 -1.87
C GLU A 96 19.44 -24.65 -2.75
N PHE A 97 18.89 -24.45 -3.96
CA PHE A 97 19.30 -23.43 -4.91
C PHE A 97 18.09 -22.76 -5.59
N ASP A 98 18.23 -21.48 -5.92
CA ASP A 98 17.18 -20.70 -6.58
C ASP A 98 17.14 -20.92 -8.10
N VAL A 99 18.31 -21.16 -8.71
CA VAL A 99 18.50 -21.37 -10.15
C VAL A 99 19.68 -22.32 -10.39
N ALA A 100 19.58 -23.15 -11.42
CA ALA A 100 20.66 -24.01 -11.88
C ALA A 100 20.88 -23.87 -13.38
N LEU A 101 22.08 -24.25 -13.83
CA LEU A 101 22.47 -24.23 -15.24
C LEU A 101 22.74 -25.65 -15.72
N ARG A 102 22.09 -26.06 -16.82
CA ARG A 102 22.33 -27.36 -17.44
C ARG A 102 22.93 -27.17 -18.83
N ILE A 103 24.16 -27.65 -19.01
CA ILE A 103 24.87 -27.57 -20.29
C ILE A 103 24.70 -28.91 -21.02
N SER A 104 24.11 -28.86 -22.22
CA SER A 104 23.88 -30.05 -23.03
C SER A 104 25.18 -30.85 -23.27
N PRO A 105 25.13 -32.20 -23.29
CA PRO A 105 26.27 -33.02 -23.70
C PRO A 105 26.78 -32.67 -25.11
N SER A 106 25.90 -32.20 -26.00
CA SER A 106 26.25 -31.81 -27.37
C SER A 106 26.96 -30.45 -27.47
N TYR A 107 27.01 -29.68 -26.37
CA TYR A 107 27.46 -28.29 -26.36
C TYR A 107 28.81 -28.11 -27.05
N ALA A 108 29.82 -28.90 -26.69
CA ALA A 108 31.17 -28.74 -27.23
C ALA A 108 31.24 -29.00 -28.74
N ASN A 109 30.44 -29.95 -29.25
CA ASN A 109 30.39 -30.28 -30.67
C ASN A 109 29.64 -29.19 -31.45
N ASP A 110 28.45 -28.81 -30.98
CA ASP A 110 27.64 -27.76 -31.62
C ASP A 110 28.38 -26.42 -31.63
N TRP A 111 29.08 -26.11 -30.53
CA TRP A 111 29.90 -24.91 -30.40
C TRP A 111 31.01 -24.83 -31.44
N ARG A 112 31.78 -25.92 -31.62
CA ARG A 112 32.89 -25.97 -32.59
C ARG A 112 32.39 -25.91 -34.03
N ASN A 113 31.24 -26.53 -34.31
CA ASN A 113 30.61 -26.53 -35.64
C ASN A 113 29.87 -25.22 -35.96
N GLY A 114 29.95 -24.21 -35.09
CA GLY A 114 29.28 -22.93 -35.29
C GLY A 114 27.76 -23.00 -35.17
N LYS A 115 27.21 -24.10 -34.64
CA LYS A 115 25.78 -24.25 -34.35
C LYS A 115 25.44 -23.60 -32.99
N PRO A 116 24.16 -23.24 -32.75
CA PRO A 116 23.69 -22.85 -31.43
C PRO A 116 23.86 -24.01 -30.46
N ALA A 117 24.61 -23.80 -29.38
CA ALA A 117 24.84 -24.82 -28.36
C ALA A 117 23.81 -24.66 -27.24
N LEU A 118 23.06 -25.73 -26.94
CA LEU A 118 21.95 -25.69 -25.99
C LEU A 118 22.46 -25.58 -24.54
N VAL A 119 21.88 -24.61 -23.82
CA VAL A 119 22.05 -24.41 -22.38
C VAL A 119 20.67 -24.11 -21.79
N GLU A 120 20.32 -24.79 -20.70
CA GLU A 120 19.01 -24.68 -20.06
C GLU A 120 19.15 -24.03 -18.68
N ILE A 121 18.26 -23.09 -18.39
CA ILE A 121 18.12 -22.49 -17.05
C ILE A 121 17.03 -23.28 -16.34
N VAL A 122 17.38 -23.98 -15.25
CA VAL A 122 16.44 -24.73 -14.43
C VAL A 122 16.08 -23.88 -13.22
N ALA A 123 14.81 -23.50 -13.11
CA ALA A 123 14.28 -22.72 -12.01
C ALA A 123 12.80 -23.01 -11.79
N ASP A 124 12.33 -22.84 -10.57
CA ASP A 124 10.90 -22.86 -10.25
C ASP A 124 10.32 -21.45 -10.38
N THR A 125 9.61 -21.20 -11.49
CA THR A 125 9.03 -19.89 -11.81
C THR A 125 7.82 -19.52 -10.94
N THR A 126 7.31 -20.44 -10.10
CA THR A 126 6.28 -20.08 -9.12
C THR A 126 6.86 -19.31 -7.93
N ARG A 127 8.19 -19.31 -7.78
CA ARG A 127 8.90 -18.66 -6.68
C ARG A 127 9.44 -17.30 -7.08
N ARG A 128 9.14 -16.30 -6.25
CA ARG A 128 9.67 -14.95 -6.40
C ARG A 128 11.18 -14.87 -6.23
N ASP A 129 11.76 -15.73 -5.38
CA ASP A 129 13.20 -15.72 -5.12
C ASP A 129 14.03 -16.21 -6.33
N SER A 130 13.43 -17.02 -7.22
CA SER A 130 14.05 -17.49 -8.46
C SER A 130 13.96 -16.48 -9.62
N GLU A 131 13.10 -15.45 -9.51
CA GLU A 131 12.84 -14.49 -10.60
C GLU A 131 14.08 -13.64 -10.92
N ILE A 132 14.70 -13.04 -9.90
CA ILE A 132 15.88 -12.18 -10.08
C ILE A 132 17.12 -12.97 -10.55
N PRO A 133 17.49 -14.11 -9.92
CA PRO A 133 18.59 -14.95 -10.39
C PRO A 133 18.41 -15.47 -11.81
N SER A 134 17.21 -15.92 -12.17
CA SER A 134 16.92 -16.43 -13.52
C SER A 134 17.00 -15.33 -14.58
N ALA A 135 16.50 -14.12 -14.29
CA ALA A 135 16.63 -12.96 -15.16
C ALA A 135 18.11 -12.56 -15.36
N ARG A 136 18.91 -12.53 -14.27
CA ARG A 136 20.35 -12.26 -14.34
C ARG A 136 21.10 -13.30 -15.17
N MET A 137 20.78 -14.59 -14.99
CA MET A 137 21.36 -15.68 -15.79
C MET A 137 21.00 -15.54 -17.26
N ARG A 138 19.72 -15.30 -17.58
CA ARG A 138 19.25 -15.12 -18.96
C ARG A 138 19.96 -13.96 -19.64
N ALA A 139 20.04 -12.79 -18.99
CA ALA A 139 20.73 -11.63 -19.53
C ALA A 139 22.23 -11.90 -19.80
N ALA A 140 22.91 -12.62 -18.90
CA ALA A 140 24.31 -13.00 -19.08
C ALA A 140 24.49 -13.97 -20.26
N LEU A 141 23.64 -14.99 -20.40
CA LEU A 141 23.68 -15.94 -21.52
C LEU A 141 23.38 -15.27 -22.86
N GLU A 142 22.39 -14.39 -22.92
CA GLU A 142 22.07 -13.61 -24.11
C GLU A 142 23.22 -12.66 -24.49
N GLY A 143 23.86 -12.02 -23.51
CA GLY A 143 25.05 -11.21 -23.70
C GLY A 143 26.22 -12.00 -24.28
N TYR A 144 26.52 -13.18 -23.72
CA TYR A 144 27.56 -14.08 -24.23
C TYR A 144 27.26 -14.55 -25.66
N GLY A 145 26.02 -15.01 -25.90
CA GLY A 145 25.56 -15.44 -27.22
C GLY A 145 25.66 -14.34 -28.25
N GLY A 146 25.31 -13.09 -27.89
CA GLY A 146 25.44 -11.92 -28.74
C GLY A 146 26.90 -11.59 -29.08
N GLN A 147 27.80 -11.62 -28.10
CA GLN A 147 29.24 -11.35 -28.31
C GLN A 147 29.86 -12.40 -29.23
N VAL A 148 29.65 -13.69 -28.95
CA VAL A 148 30.22 -14.75 -29.78
C VAL A 148 29.56 -14.82 -31.15
N GLY A 149 28.26 -14.57 -31.25
CA GLY A 149 27.56 -14.43 -32.52
C GLY A 149 28.19 -13.34 -33.40
N ALA A 150 28.44 -12.15 -32.83
CA ALA A 150 29.10 -11.06 -33.54
C ALA A 150 30.52 -11.44 -34.02
N LEU A 151 31.34 -12.07 -33.17
CA LEU A 151 32.67 -12.54 -33.55
C LEU A 151 32.62 -13.58 -34.69
N ARG A 152 31.63 -14.49 -34.66
CA ARG A 152 31.42 -15.50 -35.71
C ARG A 152 31.01 -14.89 -37.05
N LEU A 153 30.27 -13.78 -37.05
CA LEU A 153 29.90 -13.03 -38.25
C LEU A 153 31.10 -12.25 -38.81
N LEU A 154 31.83 -11.54 -37.94
CA LEU A 154 33.04 -10.80 -38.32
C LEU A 154 34.11 -11.72 -38.93
N ALA A 155 34.33 -12.90 -38.35
CA ALA A 155 35.27 -13.90 -38.89
C ALA A 155 34.87 -14.42 -40.28
N ARG A 156 33.61 -14.22 -40.69
CA ARG A 156 33.08 -14.57 -42.02
C ARG A 156 32.95 -13.35 -42.94
N GLY A 157 33.44 -12.17 -42.52
CA GLY A 157 33.32 -10.92 -43.27
C GLY A 157 31.89 -10.36 -43.31
N ILE A 158 31.01 -10.82 -42.43
CA ILE A 158 29.63 -10.34 -42.34
C ILE A 158 29.55 -9.30 -41.22
N ASP A 159 29.01 -8.14 -41.52
CA ASP A 159 28.76 -7.11 -40.51
C ASP A 159 27.69 -7.60 -39.51
N PRO A 160 27.96 -7.61 -38.19
CA PRO A 160 27.01 -8.07 -37.18
C PRO A 160 25.69 -7.29 -37.12
N SER A 161 25.65 -6.05 -37.62
CA SER A 161 24.44 -5.21 -37.65
C SER A 161 23.35 -5.79 -38.56
N VAL A 162 23.72 -6.60 -39.56
CA VAL A 162 22.78 -7.24 -40.49
C VAL A 162 21.78 -8.15 -39.75
N VAL A 163 22.19 -8.75 -38.62
CA VAL A 163 21.33 -9.61 -37.80
C VAL A 163 20.53 -8.80 -36.76
N ARG A 164 20.98 -7.59 -36.40
CA ARG A 164 20.25 -6.65 -35.54
C ARG A 164 19.41 -5.68 -36.38
N ALA A 165 18.41 -6.22 -37.06
CA ALA A 165 17.52 -5.46 -37.96
C ALA A 165 16.71 -4.34 -37.25
N VAL A 166 16.47 -4.47 -35.94
CA VAL A 166 15.74 -3.49 -35.14
C VAL A 166 16.58 -3.08 -33.93
N SER A 167 16.88 -1.78 -33.84
CA SER A 167 17.49 -1.17 -32.65
C SER A 167 16.38 -0.69 -31.72
N VAL A 168 16.14 -1.43 -30.64
CA VAL A 168 15.13 -1.07 -29.65
C VAL A 168 15.73 -0.06 -28.67
N GLY A 169 15.28 1.19 -28.76
CA GLY A 169 15.55 2.22 -27.77
C GLY A 169 14.45 2.27 -26.71
N SER A 170 14.81 2.45 -25.44
CA SER A 170 13.86 2.75 -24.36
C SER A 170 13.94 4.22 -24.00
N ARG A 171 12.80 4.91 -23.99
CA ARG A 171 12.67 6.28 -23.48
C ARG A 171 11.71 6.25 -22.30
N ASP A 172 12.28 6.30 -21.10
CA ASP A 172 11.51 6.37 -19.87
C ASP A 172 10.90 7.79 -19.72
N LEU A 173 9.58 7.85 -19.61
CA LEU A 173 8.84 9.09 -19.39
C LEU A 173 8.47 9.29 -17.90
N ALA A 174 8.80 8.33 -17.04
CA ALA A 174 8.48 8.41 -15.62
C ALA A 174 9.34 9.48 -14.95
N THR A 175 8.68 10.43 -14.30
CA THR A 175 9.36 11.40 -13.43
C THR A 175 9.94 10.68 -12.22
N GLU A 176 11.01 11.25 -11.63
CA GLU A 176 11.59 10.73 -10.39
C GLU A 176 10.55 10.67 -9.25
N GLU A 177 9.61 11.61 -9.23
CA GLU A 177 8.48 11.63 -8.30
C GLU A 177 7.52 10.46 -8.54
N ALA A 178 7.18 10.14 -9.79
CA ALA A 178 6.33 9.00 -10.11
C ALA A 178 6.98 7.66 -9.76
N LYS A 179 8.31 7.54 -9.96
CA LYS A 179 9.09 6.34 -9.56
C LYS A 179 9.08 6.15 -8.05
N ARG A 180 9.31 7.22 -7.28
CA ARG A 180 9.19 7.21 -5.81
C ARG A 180 7.78 6.86 -5.35
N GLY A 181 6.78 7.42 -6.04
CA GLY A 181 5.36 7.17 -5.79
C GLY A 181 4.93 5.72 -6.04
N LEU A 182 5.65 4.94 -6.85
CA LEU A 182 5.30 3.55 -7.16
C LEU A 182 5.40 2.63 -5.94
N MET A 183 6.44 2.78 -5.11
CA MET A 183 6.59 2.00 -3.88
C MET A 183 5.55 2.40 -2.82
N LEU A 184 5.24 3.70 -2.75
CA LEU A 184 4.25 4.24 -1.82
C LEU A 184 2.81 3.87 -2.18
N ALA A 185 2.52 3.75 -3.47
CA ALA A 185 1.20 3.48 -4.01
C ALA A 185 0.57 2.18 -3.48
N ALA A 186 1.37 1.19 -3.06
CA ALA A 186 0.85 -0.12 -2.67
C ALA A 186 0.17 -0.13 -1.28
N ILE A 187 0.71 0.58 -0.28
CA ILE A 187 0.29 0.45 1.13
C ILE A 187 -0.22 1.77 1.71
N MET A 188 0.36 2.92 1.32
CA MET A 188 0.00 4.20 1.90
C MET A 188 -1.49 4.56 1.77
N PRO A 189 -2.12 4.43 0.58
CA PRO A 189 -3.51 4.85 0.42
C PRO A 189 -4.43 4.12 1.40
N TYR A 190 -4.23 2.82 1.57
CA TYR A 190 -5.00 2.00 2.51
C TYR A 190 -4.86 2.49 3.96
N LEU A 191 -3.63 2.69 4.44
CA LEU A 191 -3.39 3.14 5.81
C LEU A 191 -4.01 4.51 6.08
N LEU A 192 -3.83 5.46 5.15
CA LEU A 192 -4.38 6.80 5.30
C LEU A 192 -5.91 6.80 5.28
N ILE A 193 -6.53 6.02 4.38
CA ILE A 193 -7.98 5.86 4.34
C ILE A 193 -8.47 5.25 5.65
N LEU A 194 -7.86 4.15 6.12
CA LEU A 194 -8.22 3.48 7.35
C LEU A 194 -8.13 4.40 8.57
N MET A 195 -7.02 5.13 8.72
CA MET A 195 -6.80 6.07 9.82
C MET A 195 -7.77 7.25 9.76
N SER A 196 -8.07 7.78 8.56
CA SER A 196 -9.07 8.84 8.40
C SER A 196 -10.47 8.37 8.78
N PHE A 197 -10.81 7.13 8.45
CA PHE A 197 -12.14 6.56 8.65
C PHE A 197 -12.41 6.20 10.11
N ILE A 198 -11.37 5.76 10.84
CA ILE A 198 -11.48 5.29 12.23
C ILE A 198 -10.96 6.34 13.23
N GLY A 199 -10.36 7.45 12.79
CA GLY A 199 -9.72 8.43 13.66
C GLY A 199 -10.63 9.05 14.74
N GLY A 200 -11.95 9.08 14.52
CA GLY A 200 -12.95 9.53 15.51
C GLY A 200 -13.66 8.39 16.26
N ALA A 201 -13.32 7.13 15.98
CA ALA A 201 -14.09 5.97 16.45
C ALA A 201 -14.13 5.83 17.97
N TYR A 202 -13.00 6.09 18.65
CA TYR A 202 -12.92 5.95 20.09
C TYR A 202 -13.95 6.85 20.81
N LEU A 203 -14.00 8.14 20.46
CA LEU A 203 -14.95 9.08 21.07
C LEU A 203 -16.40 8.69 20.77
N ILE A 204 -16.68 8.25 19.54
CA ILE A 204 -18.05 7.84 19.21
C ILE A 204 -18.48 6.61 19.98
N MET A 205 -17.60 5.62 20.13
CA MET A 205 -17.91 4.41 20.88
C MET A 205 -18.18 4.74 22.35
N ASP A 206 -17.33 5.51 23.01
CA ASP A 206 -17.53 5.86 24.42
C ASP A 206 -18.74 6.81 24.61
N ALA A 207 -18.83 7.87 23.82
CA ALA A 207 -19.91 8.85 23.93
C ALA A 207 -21.28 8.31 23.49
N THR A 208 -21.34 7.26 22.67
CA THR A 208 -22.62 6.70 22.17
C THR A 208 -22.95 5.36 22.80
N ALA A 209 -22.12 4.34 22.56
CA ALA A 209 -22.38 3.00 23.08
C ALA A 209 -22.07 2.92 24.58
N GLY A 210 -21.02 3.60 25.04
CA GLY A 210 -20.67 3.69 26.47
C GLY A 210 -21.74 4.40 27.30
N GLU A 211 -22.24 5.54 26.85
CA GLU A 211 -23.36 6.22 27.52
C GLU A 211 -24.66 5.39 27.51
N ARG A 212 -24.87 4.56 26.48
CA ARG A 212 -26.02 3.64 26.42
C ARG A 212 -25.90 2.53 27.44
N GLU A 213 -24.73 1.89 27.51
CA GLU A 213 -24.43 0.81 28.46
C GLU A 213 -24.52 1.30 29.91
N ARG A 214 -24.10 2.54 30.17
CA ARG A 214 -24.20 3.19 31.50
C ARG A 214 -25.58 3.76 31.80
N GLN A 215 -26.56 3.56 30.91
CA GLN A 215 -27.93 4.11 31.02
C GLN A 215 -28.00 5.63 31.19
N SER A 216 -26.94 6.36 30.81
CA SER A 216 -26.88 7.82 30.94
C SER A 216 -27.47 8.55 29.72
N LEU A 217 -27.81 7.81 28.65
CA LEU A 217 -28.50 8.38 27.48
C LEU A 217 -29.94 8.80 27.78
N GLU A 218 -30.67 8.07 28.62
CA GLU A 218 -32.08 8.35 28.90
C GLU A 218 -32.28 9.70 29.61
N PRO A 219 -31.52 10.04 30.68
CA PRO A 219 -31.58 11.37 31.29
C PRO A 219 -31.16 12.50 30.33
N LEU A 220 -30.19 12.22 29.44
CA LEU A 220 -29.69 13.20 28.48
C LEU A 220 -30.73 13.53 27.40
N LEU A 221 -31.53 12.53 26.97
CA LEU A 221 -32.63 12.69 26.03
C LEU A 221 -33.90 13.28 26.67
N ALA A 222 -33.99 13.31 28.01
CA ALA A 222 -35.03 13.98 28.77
C ALA A 222 -34.76 15.49 28.99
N THR A 223 -33.56 15.97 28.63
CA THR A 223 -33.25 17.40 28.67
C THR A 223 -34.05 18.17 27.61
N PRO A 224 -34.34 19.48 27.81
CA PRO A 224 -35.06 20.30 26.83
C PRO A 224 -34.27 20.56 25.52
N ALA A 225 -33.10 19.96 25.35
CA ALA A 225 -32.28 20.07 24.15
C ALA A 225 -32.82 19.17 23.03
N SER A 226 -32.92 19.70 21.81
CA SER A 226 -33.30 18.91 20.64
C SER A 226 -32.33 17.75 20.41
N ARG A 227 -32.84 16.52 20.26
CA ARG A 227 -32.03 15.29 20.05
C ARG A 227 -31.05 15.42 18.88
N GLY A 228 -31.47 16.08 17.79
CA GLY A 228 -30.59 16.35 16.63
C GLY A 228 -29.37 17.23 16.94
N ALA A 229 -29.50 18.20 17.86
CA ALA A 229 -28.37 19.05 18.28
C ALA A 229 -27.36 18.28 19.13
N ILE A 230 -27.83 17.36 19.98
CA ILE A 230 -26.97 16.50 20.80
C ILE A 230 -26.12 15.59 19.90
N VAL A 231 -26.78 14.88 18.97
CA VAL A 231 -26.10 13.95 18.05
C VAL A 231 -25.11 14.68 17.15
N SER A 232 -25.52 15.82 16.59
CA SER A 232 -24.62 16.62 15.74
C SER A 232 -23.43 17.17 16.52
N GLY A 233 -23.60 17.50 17.81
CA GLY A 233 -22.50 17.91 18.69
C GLY A 233 -21.49 16.79 18.92
N LYS A 234 -21.96 15.56 19.15
CA LYS A 234 -21.11 14.37 19.30
C LYS A 234 -20.36 14.03 18.01
N ILE A 235 -21.06 14.04 16.87
CA ILE A 235 -20.44 13.82 15.56
C ILE A 235 -19.39 14.90 15.28
N ALA A 236 -19.69 16.17 15.57
CA ALA A 236 -18.72 17.26 15.38
C ALA A 236 -17.47 17.10 16.25
N ALA A 237 -17.62 16.67 17.51
CA ALA A 237 -16.48 16.40 18.39
C ALA A 237 -15.63 15.24 17.83
N ALA A 238 -16.28 14.18 17.34
CA ALA A 238 -15.60 13.05 16.71
C ALA A 238 -14.88 13.45 15.42
N CYS A 239 -15.50 14.30 14.59
CA CYS A 239 -14.86 14.83 13.39
C CYS A 239 -13.64 15.69 13.75
N ALA A 240 -13.74 16.54 14.78
CA ALA A 240 -12.61 17.36 15.23
C ALA A 240 -11.44 16.47 15.71
N MET A 241 -11.73 15.43 16.48
CA MET A 241 -10.70 14.45 16.86
C MET A 241 -10.13 13.67 15.68
N GLY A 242 -10.99 13.21 14.76
CA GLY A 242 -10.57 12.48 13.57
C GLY A 242 -9.70 13.33 12.66
N LEU A 243 -10.02 14.61 12.49
CA LEU A 243 -9.20 15.58 11.75
C LEU A 243 -7.87 15.84 12.45
N LEU A 244 -7.85 15.96 13.78
CA LEU A 244 -6.61 16.10 14.54
C LEU A 244 -5.73 14.85 14.40
N SER A 245 -6.30 13.66 14.55
CA SER A 245 -5.61 12.38 14.37
C SER A 245 -5.06 12.23 12.94
N LEU A 246 -5.84 12.60 11.94
CA LEU A 246 -5.43 12.62 10.54
C LEU A 246 -4.26 13.60 10.30
N LEU A 247 -4.35 14.82 10.83
CA LEU A 247 -3.29 15.81 10.73
C LEU A 247 -2.00 15.31 11.38
N LEU A 248 -2.09 14.76 12.59
CA LEU A 248 -0.94 14.14 13.27
C LEU A 248 -0.37 12.98 12.47
N THR A 249 -1.22 12.18 11.82
CA THR A 249 -0.77 11.04 10.99
C THR A 249 0.01 11.53 9.78
N LEU A 250 -0.46 12.58 9.10
CA LEU A 250 0.24 13.18 7.96
C LEU A 250 1.54 13.89 8.36
N VAL A 251 1.55 14.56 9.52
CA VAL A 251 2.77 15.15 10.09
C VAL A 251 3.76 14.07 10.49
N GLY A 252 3.29 13.02 11.18
CA GLY A 252 4.10 11.86 11.56
C GLY A 252 4.70 11.17 10.35
N PHE A 253 3.92 11.02 9.27
CA PHE A 253 4.40 10.52 7.98
C PHE A 253 5.58 11.35 7.45
N LYS A 254 5.41 12.68 7.37
CA LYS A 254 6.44 13.58 6.88
C LYS A 254 7.71 13.54 7.73
N LEU A 255 7.57 13.63 9.05
CA LEU A 255 8.70 13.58 9.99
C LEU A 255 9.44 12.25 9.88
N SER A 256 8.71 11.13 9.79
CA SER A 256 9.29 9.80 9.63
C SER A 256 10.08 9.68 8.32
N ALA A 257 9.54 10.21 7.22
CA ALA A 257 10.23 10.20 5.93
C ALA A 257 11.52 11.06 5.95
N GLN A 258 11.50 12.20 6.64
CA GLN A 258 12.67 13.07 6.76
C GLN A 258 13.77 12.51 7.66
N MET A 259 13.39 11.77 8.70
CA MET A 259 14.35 11.12 9.62
C MET A 259 14.92 9.82 9.06
N SER A 260 14.26 9.22 8.06
CA SER A 260 14.70 7.97 7.46
C SER A 260 15.83 8.17 6.44
N THR A 261 16.65 7.14 6.24
CA THR A 261 17.72 7.10 5.24
C THR A 261 17.36 6.14 4.10
N GLY A 262 18.01 6.29 2.94
CA GLY A 262 17.80 5.43 1.79
C GLY A 262 16.35 5.46 1.26
N VAL A 263 15.70 4.29 1.22
CA VAL A 263 14.33 4.12 0.71
C VAL A 263 13.33 4.98 1.46
N GLY A 264 13.48 5.19 2.77
CA GLY A 264 12.52 5.99 3.53
C GLY A 264 12.57 7.50 3.23
N ARG A 265 13.72 8.03 2.78
CA ARG A 265 13.84 9.43 2.35
C ARG A 265 13.22 9.68 0.97
N MET A 266 13.19 8.64 0.13
CA MET A 266 12.46 8.68 -1.14
C MET A 266 10.95 8.87 -0.94
N LEU A 267 10.47 8.69 0.30
CA LEU A 267 9.06 8.83 0.67
C LEU A 267 8.70 10.22 1.19
N ASP A 268 9.63 11.18 1.16
CA ASP A 268 9.31 12.55 1.56
C ASP A 268 8.35 13.17 0.53
N VAL A 269 7.22 13.64 1.05
CA VAL A 269 6.13 14.20 0.25
C VAL A 269 6.10 15.71 0.48
N SER A 270 5.91 16.46 -0.60
CA SER A 270 5.85 17.92 -0.55
C SER A 270 4.72 18.39 0.40
N PHE A 271 4.90 19.56 1.02
CA PHE A 271 3.85 20.15 1.86
C PHE A 271 2.54 20.40 1.08
N ALA A 272 2.63 20.73 -0.20
CA ALA A 272 1.47 20.88 -1.08
C ALA A 272 0.71 19.56 -1.24
N SER A 273 1.43 18.44 -1.43
CA SER A 273 0.83 17.11 -1.51
C SER A 273 0.21 16.68 -0.18
N ILE A 274 0.81 17.01 0.98
CA ILE A 274 0.19 16.79 2.30
C ILE A 274 -1.14 17.55 2.42
N GLY A 275 -1.18 18.81 2.00
CA GLY A 275 -2.42 19.60 1.97
C GLY A 275 -3.49 18.97 1.08
N ARG A 276 -3.11 18.47 -0.10
CA ARG A 276 -4.03 17.73 -0.99
C ARG A 276 -4.52 16.42 -0.36
N MET A 277 -3.64 15.66 0.29
CA MET A 277 -4.01 14.42 1.01
C MET A 277 -5.00 14.71 2.14
N LEU A 278 -4.79 15.79 2.91
CA LEU A 278 -5.72 16.22 3.95
C LEU A 278 -7.12 16.53 3.36
N LEU A 279 -7.18 17.28 2.26
CA LEU A 279 -8.43 17.58 1.56
C LEU A 279 -9.11 16.33 0.99
N ILE A 280 -8.33 15.38 0.46
CA ILE A 280 -8.86 14.10 -0.02
C ILE A 280 -9.44 13.31 1.16
N LEU A 281 -8.75 13.22 2.29
CA LEU A 281 -9.18 12.37 3.39
C LEU A 281 -10.31 12.98 4.24
N LEU A 282 -10.57 14.28 4.09
CA LEU A 282 -11.55 14.99 4.89
C LEU A 282 -12.98 14.41 4.76
N PRO A 283 -13.56 14.16 3.57
CA PRO A 283 -14.84 13.45 3.45
C PRO A 283 -14.86 12.07 4.11
N MET A 284 -13.74 11.33 4.12
CA MET A 284 -13.68 10.02 4.79
C MET A 284 -13.81 10.13 6.29
N VAL A 285 -13.27 11.19 6.91
CA VAL A 285 -13.46 11.43 8.35
C VAL A 285 -14.95 11.58 8.64
N PHE A 286 -15.67 12.38 7.86
CA PHE A 286 -17.12 12.58 8.06
C PHE A 286 -17.95 11.31 7.78
N ILE A 287 -17.63 10.57 6.71
CA ILE A 287 -18.30 9.31 6.41
C ILE A 287 -18.06 8.29 7.53
N GLY A 288 -16.81 8.16 8.00
CA GLY A 288 -16.44 7.25 9.07
C GLY A 288 -17.14 7.58 10.38
N THR A 289 -17.09 8.83 10.83
CA THR A 289 -17.73 9.25 12.08
C THR A 289 -19.25 9.07 12.03
N THR A 290 -19.92 9.55 10.98
CA THR A 290 -21.39 9.44 10.85
C THR A 290 -21.86 7.98 10.77
N LEU A 291 -21.15 7.13 10.03
CA LEU A 291 -21.46 5.70 9.94
C LEU A 291 -21.24 4.99 11.26
N LEU A 292 -20.13 5.26 11.95
CA LEU A 292 -19.86 4.72 13.28
C LEU A 292 -20.89 5.17 14.30
N THR A 293 -21.38 6.42 14.24
CA THR A 293 -22.48 6.88 15.10
C THR A 293 -23.76 6.09 14.83
N CYS A 294 -24.09 5.82 13.56
CA CYS A 294 -25.26 5.01 13.21
C CYS A 294 -25.21 3.61 13.83
N LEU A 295 -24.03 2.98 13.80
CA LEU A 295 -23.81 1.62 14.28
C LEU A 295 -23.68 1.56 15.81
N ALA A 296 -22.98 2.52 16.41
CA ALA A 296 -22.89 2.63 17.86
C ALA A 296 -24.28 2.89 18.48
N ALA A 297 -25.11 3.72 17.85
CA ALA A 297 -26.49 3.95 18.29
C ALA A 297 -27.40 2.71 18.13
N ALA A 298 -27.03 1.77 17.25
CA ALA A 298 -27.72 0.50 17.07
C ALA A 298 -27.32 -0.57 18.10
N SER A 299 -26.11 -0.47 18.64
CA SER A 299 -25.51 -1.48 19.50
C SER A 299 -26.05 -1.39 20.92
N LYS A 300 -26.25 -2.53 21.58
CA LYS A 300 -26.71 -2.61 22.97
C LYS A 300 -25.56 -2.50 23.98
N SER A 301 -24.34 -2.84 23.57
CA SER A 301 -23.13 -2.80 24.41
C SER A 301 -21.92 -2.27 23.66
N LEU A 302 -20.90 -1.84 24.40
CA LEU A 302 -19.63 -1.39 23.84
C LEU A 302 -18.89 -2.52 23.08
N LYS A 303 -19.05 -3.77 23.53
CA LYS A 303 -18.50 -4.96 22.85
C LYS A 303 -19.15 -5.22 21.48
N GLU A 304 -20.45 -5.01 21.37
CA GLU A 304 -21.18 -5.15 20.10
C GLU A 304 -20.77 -4.05 19.11
N ALA A 305 -20.68 -2.80 19.58
CA ALA A 305 -20.18 -1.68 18.77
C ALA A 305 -18.74 -1.93 18.27
N GLN A 306 -17.88 -2.47 19.12
CA GLN A 306 -16.51 -2.84 18.76
C GLN A 306 -16.46 -3.98 17.73
N SER A 307 -17.36 -4.96 17.83
CA SER A 307 -17.46 -6.06 16.85
C SER A 307 -17.89 -5.54 15.47
N HIS A 308 -18.81 -4.57 15.42
CA HIS A 308 -19.16 -3.88 14.18
C HIS A 308 -17.96 -3.11 13.61
N MET A 309 -17.16 -2.45 14.47
CA MET A 309 -15.95 -1.72 14.06
C MET A 309 -15.00 -2.62 13.25
N THR A 310 -14.80 -3.88 13.65
CA THR A 310 -13.95 -4.82 12.91
C THR A 310 -14.41 -4.99 11.46
N TRP A 311 -15.72 -5.12 11.20
CA TRP A 311 -16.26 -5.21 9.85
C TRP A 311 -16.10 -3.90 9.06
N LEU A 312 -16.23 -2.76 9.72
CA LEU A 312 -15.95 -1.46 9.11
C LEU A 312 -14.48 -1.31 8.69
N MET A 313 -13.53 -1.85 9.46
CA MET A 313 -12.11 -1.81 9.09
C MET A 313 -11.82 -2.57 7.79
N LEU A 314 -12.64 -3.57 7.45
CA LEU A 314 -12.50 -4.35 6.23
C LEU A 314 -13.06 -3.64 4.99
N LEU A 315 -13.94 -2.66 5.16
CA LEU A 315 -14.62 -1.98 4.05
C LEU A 315 -13.63 -1.23 3.12
N PRO A 316 -12.66 -0.45 3.63
CA PRO A 316 -11.59 0.13 2.81
C PRO A 316 -10.69 -0.90 2.10
N MET A 317 -10.62 -2.12 2.62
CA MET A 317 -9.72 -3.16 2.13
C MET A 317 -10.16 -3.70 0.76
N ILE A 318 -11.47 -3.89 0.56
CA ILE A 318 -12.04 -4.46 -0.66
C ILE A 318 -11.59 -3.71 -1.94
N PRO A 319 -11.79 -2.39 -2.09
CA PRO A 319 -11.38 -1.68 -3.29
C PRO A 319 -9.86 -1.60 -3.42
N THR A 320 -9.13 -1.59 -2.30
CA THR A 320 -7.67 -1.60 -2.31
C THR A 320 -7.13 -2.91 -2.91
N ILE A 321 -7.63 -4.06 -2.45
CA ILE A 321 -7.25 -5.37 -2.98
C ILE A 321 -7.66 -5.50 -4.45
N ALA A 322 -8.87 -5.06 -4.80
CA ALA A 322 -9.34 -5.09 -6.18
C ALA A 322 -8.41 -4.32 -7.13
N LEU A 323 -7.91 -3.15 -6.71
CA LEU A 323 -6.98 -2.35 -7.50
C LEU A 323 -5.55 -2.92 -7.55
N ILE A 324 -5.13 -3.65 -6.51
CA ILE A 324 -3.83 -4.35 -6.51
C ILE A 324 -3.86 -5.52 -7.51
N VAL A 325 -4.96 -6.29 -7.52
CA VAL A 325 -5.11 -7.46 -8.39
C VAL A 325 -5.38 -7.05 -9.84
N ASN A 326 -6.23 -6.03 -10.04
CA ASN A 326 -6.56 -5.51 -11.36
C ASN A 326 -6.38 -3.99 -11.37
N PRO A 327 -5.19 -3.49 -11.76
CA PRO A 327 -4.95 -2.07 -11.92
C PRO A 327 -5.75 -1.55 -13.12
N VAL A 328 -7.01 -1.21 -12.87
CA VAL A 328 -7.91 -0.60 -13.85
C VAL A 328 -7.47 0.83 -14.13
N LYS A 329 -7.54 1.23 -15.41
CA LYS A 329 -7.38 2.63 -15.81
C LYS A 329 -8.39 3.47 -15.05
N THR A 330 -7.95 4.63 -14.58
CA THR A 330 -8.81 5.55 -13.82
C THR A 330 -9.96 6.03 -14.71
N GLN A 331 -11.19 5.80 -14.26
CA GLN A 331 -12.42 6.20 -14.95
C GLN A 331 -13.25 7.13 -14.05
N ALA A 332 -14.09 7.99 -14.66
CA ALA A 332 -14.83 9.03 -13.93
C ALA A 332 -15.73 8.48 -12.80
N TRP A 333 -16.39 7.33 -13.01
CA TRP A 333 -17.26 6.71 -12.01
C TRP A 333 -16.54 6.31 -10.72
N GLN A 334 -15.23 6.03 -10.79
CA GLN A 334 -14.45 5.59 -9.64
C GLN A 334 -14.33 6.69 -8.58
N PHE A 335 -14.46 7.95 -8.97
CA PHE A 335 -14.43 9.10 -8.06
C PHE A 335 -15.75 9.33 -7.30
N MET A 336 -16.82 8.62 -7.68
CA MET A 336 -18.12 8.68 -7.01
C MET A 336 -18.26 7.62 -5.91
N VAL A 337 -17.47 6.56 -5.96
CA VAL A 337 -17.57 5.43 -5.02
C VAL A 337 -16.63 5.67 -3.83
N PRO A 338 -17.15 5.75 -2.59
CA PRO A 338 -16.32 5.85 -1.39
C PRO A 338 -15.26 4.74 -1.31
N PHE A 339 -14.14 5.03 -0.65
CA PHE A 339 -12.92 4.21 -0.56
C PHE A 339 -12.16 4.06 -1.89
N LEU A 340 -12.86 3.77 -3.00
CA LEU A 340 -12.26 3.70 -4.33
C LEU A 340 -11.79 5.08 -4.80
N ALA A 341 -12.62 6.09 -4.63
CA ALA A 341 -12.33 7.47 -4.99
C ALA A 341 -11.12 8.01 -4.23
N GLN A 342 -11.05 7.75 -2.93
CA GLN A 342 -9.92 8.16 -2.09
C GLN A 342 -8.64 7.46 -2.49
N ASN A 343 -8.71 6.15 -2.78
CA ASN A 343 -7.56 5.40 -3.23
C ASN A 343 -7.01 6.02 -4.53
N GLN A 344 -7.86 6.24 -5.54
CA GLN A 344 -7.47 6.85 -6.81
C GLN A 344 -6.93 8.27 -6.66
N MET A 345 -7.58 9.12 -5.85
CA MET A 345 -7.11 10.50 -5.61
C MET A 345 -5.76 10.53 -4.89
N LEU A 346 -5.56 9.66 -3.89
CA LEU A 346 -4.27 9.55 -3.20
C LEU A 346 -3.17 9.05 -4.14
N LEU A 347 -3.46 8.05 -4.99
CA LEU A 347 -2.51 7.55 -5.98
C LEU A 347 -2.05 8.66 -6.93
N LYS A 348 -2.97 9.50 -7.42
CA LYS A 348 -2.63 10.65 -8.26
C LYS A 348 -1.69 11.63 -7.53
N VAL A 349 -1.99 11.96 -6.27
CA VAL A 349 -1.13 12.87 -5.48
C VAL A 349 0.25 12.25 -5.20
N ILE A 350 0.31 10.95 -4.88
CA ILE A 350 1.55 10.23 -4.59
C ILE A 350 2.44 10.14 -5.84
N ARG A 351 1.86 9.97 -7.02
CA ARG A 351 2.58 9.90 -8.30
C ARG A 351 2.94 11.28 -8.88
N GLY A 352 2.52 12.37 -8.24
CA GLY A 352 2.72 13.72 -8.77
C GLY A 352 1.83 14.05 -9.97
N GLU A 353 0.75 13.29 -10.20
CA GLU A 353 -0.19 13.54 -11.29
C GLU A 353 -1.11 14.73 -10.96
N GLY A 354 -1.39 15.56 -11.97
CA GLY A 354 -2.38 16.64 -11.85
C GLY A 354 -3.79 16.10 -11.68
N ILE A 355 -4.56 16.69 -10.77
CA ILE A 355 -5.99 16.39 -10.59
C ILE A 355 -6.79 17.55 -11.15
N ASP A 356 -7.63 17.27 -12.14
CA ASP A 356 -8.50 18.27 -12.74
C ASP A 356 -9.57 18.78 -11.75
N MET A 357 -9.97 20.04 -11.90
CA MET A 357 -10.93 20.69 -11.02
C MET A 357 -12.31 20.02 -11.07
N GLN A 358 -12.71 19.45 -12.22
CA GLN A 358 -13.95 18.69 -12.33
C GLN A 358 -13.90 17.43 -11.46
N THR A 359 -12.74 16.75 -11.44
CA THR A 359 -12.54 15.55 -10.61
C THR A 359 -12.67 15.91 -9.12
N TRP A 360 -12.08 17.04 -8.70
CA TRP A 360 -12.26 17.55 -7.34
C TRP A 360 -13.72 17.84 -6.99
N GLY A 361 -14.47 18.47 -7.90
CA GLY A 361 -15.87 18.78 -7.72
C GLY A 361 -16.74 17.52 -7.54
N ILE A 362 -16.57 16.54 -8.43
CA ILE A 362 -17.29 15.25 -8.35
C ILE A 362 -16.92 14.52 -7.06
N TYR A 363 -15.63 14.47 -6.72
CA TYR A 363 -15.10 13.79 -5.55
C TYR A 363 -15.64 14.37 -4.25
N LEU A 364 -15.44 15.68 -4.02
CA LEU A 364 -15.88 16.35 -2.80
C LEU A 364 -17.41 16.39 -2.72
N GLY A 365 -18.07 16.71 -3.84
CA GLY A 365 -19.53 16.74 -3.90
C GLY A 365 -20.15 15.39 -3.51
N THR A 366 -19.66 14.29 -4.08
CA THR A 366 -20.18 12.95 -3.77
C THR A 366 -19.81 12.52 -2.35
N GLY A 367 -18.56 12.76 -1.92
CA GLY A 367 -18.11 12.40 -0.57
C GLY A 367 -18.91 13.11 0.53
N PHE A 368 -19.12 14.42 0.39
CA PHE A 368 -19.93 15.18 1.35
C PHE A 368 -21.43 14.89 1.22
N ALA A 369 -21.95 14.58 0.04
CA ALA A 369 -23.33 14.15 -0.12
C ALA A 369 -23.59 12.82 0.62
N VAL A 370 -22.68 11.85 0.50
CA VAL A 370 -22.76 10.59 1.26
C VAL A 370 -22.65 10.85 2.77
N ALA A 371 -21.72 11.69 3.20
CA ALA A 371 -21.60 12.07 4.61
C ALA A 371 -22.87 12.75 5.15
N ALA A 372 -23.48 13.66 4.38
CA ALA A 372 -24.70 14.35 4.75
C ALA A 372 -25.90 13.38 4.83
N LEU A 373 -25.98 12.42 3.91
CA LEU A 373 -27.00 11.38 3.92
C LEU A 373 -26.86 10.48 5.16
N LEU A 374 -25.63 10.04 5.48
CA LEU A 374 -25.35 9.26 6.68
C LEU A 374 -25.63 10.03 7.97
N TRP A 375 -25.27 11.33 8.01
CA TRP A 375 -25.63 12.21 9.13
C TRP A 375 -27.15 12.32 9.31
N PHE A 376 -27.90 12.51 8.22
CA PHE A 376 -29.36 12.55 8.28
C PHE A 376 -29.95 11.24 8.81
N VAL A 377 -29.43 10.10 8.36
CA VAL A 377 -29.81 8.77 8.88
C VAL A 377 -29.49 8.65 10.37
N ALA A 378 -28.32 9.11 10.82
CA ALA A 378 -27.93 9.10 12.22
C ALA A 378 -28.90 9.93 13.09
N VAL A 379 -29.24 11.14 12.66
CA VAL A 379 -30.19 12.01 13.36
C VAL A 379 -31.58 11.38 13.42
N ARG A 380 -32.06 10.80 12.32
CA ARG A 380 -33.37 10.12 12.28
C ARG A 380 -33.41 8.91 13.20
N ARG A 381 -32.32 8.15 13.29
CA ARG A 381 -32.22 6.98 14.18
C ARG A 381 -32.32 7.39 15.65
N TYR A 382 -31.71 8.50 16.04
CA TYR A 382 -31.85 9.07 17.40
C TYR A 382 -33.24 9.61 17.75
N HIS A 383 -34.09 9.87 16.75
CA HIS A 383 -35.48 10.22 17.01
C HIS A 383 -36.37 8.98 17.25
N GLN A 384 -35.94 7.78 16.85
CA GLN A 384 -36.72 6.56 17.07
C GLN A 384 -36.72 6.18 18.55
N GLU A 385 -37.90 6.03 19.14
CA GLU A 385 -38.11 5.73 20.57
C GLU A 385 -37.47 4.42 21.03
N ARG A 386 -37.19 3.49 20.11
CA ARG A 386 -36.47 2.24 20.38
C ARG A 386 -35.03 2.42 20.87
N LEU A 387 -34.47 3.63 20.79
CA LEU A 387 -33.17 3.95 21.40
C LEU A 387 -33.25 4.13 22.92
N ALA A 388 -34.42 4.50 23.46
CA ALA A 388 -34.67 4.71 24.88
C ALA A 388 -35.20 3.46 25.60
N ILE A 389 -35.54 2.39 24.87
CA ILE A 389 -36.02 1.15 25.47
C ILE A 389 -34.83 0.18 25.49
N SER A 390 -34.06 0.24 26.57
CA SER A 390 -33.12 -0.81 26.97
C SER A 390 -33.91 -1.99 27.56
N GLY A 391 -34.66 -2.68 26.70
CA GLY A 391 -35.38 -3.93 26.99
C GLY A 391 -34.87 -5.05 26.09
#